data_AF-A0A140GIG1-F1
#
_entry.id   AF-A0A140GIG1-F1
#
_cell.length_a   1.000
_cell.length_b   1.000
_cell.length_c   1.000
_cell.angle_alpha   90.00
_cell.angle_beta   90.00
_cell.angle_gamma   90.00
#
_symmetry.space_group_name_H-M   'P 1'
#
loop_
_entity.id
_entity.type
_entity.pdbx_description
1 polymer ?
#
loop_
_entity_poly.entity_id
_entity_poly.type
_entity_poly.pdbx_seq_one_letter_code
_entity_poly.pdbx_strand_id
1 'polypeptide(L)' 'MSTLLFPLRAQHVGTDPVHAARSIRAGGMNTACLMWLDSAAPHKWLSPDAPVTCTKCQRATEK' A
#
# COMPACT_ATOMS: atom_id res chain seq x y z
N MET A 1 0.18 -15.98 14.21
CA MET A 1 0.81 -14.97 13.32
C MET A 1 -0.32 -14.16 12.71
N SER A 2 -0.54 -12.94 13.19
CA SER A 2 -1.60 -12.08 12.67
C SER A 2 -1.29 -11.74 11.21
N THR A 3 -2.07 -12.28 10.29
CA THR A 3 -1.93 -11.99 8.86
C THR A 3 -2.17 -10.49 8.67
N LEU A 4 -1.09 -9.72 8.49
CA LEU A 4 -1.19 -8.30 8.16
C LEU A 4 -1.99 -8.19 6.87
N LEU A 5 -3.18 -7.57 6.93
CA LEU A 5 -4.06 -7.36 5.77
C LEU A 5 -3.37 -6.61 4.62
N PHE A 6 -2.33 -5.84 4.93
CA PHE A 6 -1.54 -5.02 3.99
C PHE A 6 -0.03 -5.23 4.21
N PRO A 7 0.53 -6.37 3.75
CA PRO A 7 1.93 -6.73 4.02
C PRO A 7 2.95 -5.99 3.12
N LEU A 8 2.49 -5.29 2.08
CA LEU A 8 3.36 -4.64 1.09
C LEU A 8 3.43 -3.13 1.30
N ARG A 9 4.44 -2.51 0.67
CA ARG A 9 4.65 -1.07 0.63
C ARG A 9 4.74 -0.61 -0.81
N ALA A 10 3.91 0.34 -1.18
CA ALA A 10 3.87 0.87 -2.54
C ALA A 10 3.90 2.40 -2.52
N GLN A 11 4.65 2.99 -3.44
CA GLN A 11 4.63 4.41 -3.73
C GLN A 11 4.12 4.60 -5.16
N HIS A 12 3.14 5.49 -5.32
CA HIS A 12 2.60 5.81 -6.64
C HIS A 12 3.59 6.70 -7.39
N VAL A 13 3.74 6.51 -8.69
CA VAL A 13 4.63 7.37 -9.47
C VAL A 13 4.11 8.80 -9.48
N GLY A 14 5.04 9.74 -9.31
CA GLY A 14 4.74 11.17 -9.22
C GLY A 14 4.18 11.61 -7.85
N THR A 15 4.19 10.73 -6.83
CA THR A 15 3.80 11.09 -5.46
C THR A 15 4.85 10.63 -4.44
N ASP A 16 4.96 11.37 -3.34
CA ASP A 16 5.85 11.04 -2.22
C ASP A 16 5.33 9.99 -1.21
N PRO A 17 4.02 9.88 -0.89
CA PRO A 17 3.59 9.02 0.20
C PRO A 17 3.77 7.53 -0.10
N VAL A 18 4.21 6.80 0.93
CA VAL A 18 4.27 5.33 0.96
C VAL A 18 2.95 4.81 1.53
N HIS A 19 2.31 3.94 0.78
CA HIS A 19 1.04 3.32 1.10
C HIS A 19 1.23 1.90 1.62
N ALA A 20 0.42 1.53 2.63
CA ALA A 20 0.26 0.13 3.02
C ALA A 20 -0.59 -0.56 1.95
N ALA A 21 -0.03 -1.59 1.31
CA ALA A 21 -0.63 -2.25 0.16
C ALA A 21 -0.78 -3.75 0.39
N ARG A 22 -1.68 -4.35 -0.39
CA ARG A 22 -1.79 -5.79 -0.62
C ARG A 22 -1.38 -6.11 -2.06
N SER A 23 -1.30 -7.40 -2.38
CA SER A 23 -0.99 -7.84 -3.75
C SER A 23 -1.99 -7.26 -4.75
N ILE A 24 -1.50 -6.66 -5.83
CA ILE A 24 -2.34 -6.18 -6.96
C ILE A 24 -3.14 -7.30 -7.62
N ARG A 25 -2.72 -8.55 -7.46
CA ARG A 25 -3.42 -9.73 -7.98
C ARG A 25 -4.66 -10.10 -7.14
N ALA A 26 -4.83 -9.50 -5.95
CA ALA A 26 -6.00 -9.72 -5.11
C ALA A 26 -7.27 -9.04 -5.67
N GLY A 27 -7.12 -8.13 -6.65
CA GLY A 27 -8.21 -7.32 -7.18
C GLY A 27 -8.73 -6.26 -6.19
N GLY A 28 -9.59 -5.35 -6.65
CA GLY A 28 -10.18 -4.31 -5.80
C GLY A 28 -9.18 -3.22 -5.35
N MET A 29 -9.54 -2.47 -4.32
CA MET A 29 -8.64 -1.48 -3.72
C MET A 29 -7.41 -2.16 -3.12
N ASN A 30 -6.22 -1.77 -3.59
CA ASN A 30 -4.97 -2.45 -3.28
C ASN A 30 -4.24 -1.84 -2.08
N THR A 31 -4.70 -0.70 -1.56
CA THR A 31 -4.12 -0.06 -0.38
C THR A 31 -5.11 0.08 0.77
N ALA A 32 -4.59 0.22 1.98
CA ALA A 32 -5.39 0.44 3.19
C ALA A 32 -6.22 1.73 3.12
N CYS A 33 -5.74 2.75 2.40
CA CYS A 33 -6.48 4.00 2.19
C CYS A 33 -7.50 3.94 1.04
N LEU A 34 -7.83 2.75 0.54
CA LEU A 34 -8.75 2.56 -0.57
C LEU A 34 -8.30 3.25 -1.87
N MET A 35 -6.99 3.21 -2.14
CA MET A 35 -6.44 3.62 -3.44
C MET A 35 -6.25 2.38 -4.32
N TRP A 36 -6.58 2.54 -5.59
CA TRP A 36 -6.29 1.54 -6.62
C TRP A 36 -4.83 1.68 -7.06
N LEU A 37 -4.11 0.56 -7.12
CA LEU A 37 -2.80 0.46 -7.76
C LEU A 37 -3.00 -0.22 -9.11
N ASP A 38 -2.82 0.53 -10.19
CA ASP A 38 -2.93 0.03 -11.55
C ASP A 38 -1.71 -0.82 -11.90
N SER A 39 -1.95 -2.09 -12.24
CA SER A 39 -0.89 -3.02 -12.68
C SER A 39 -0.14 -2.55 -13.93
N ALA A 40 -0.77 -1.70 -14.76
CA ALA A 40 -0.16 -1.13 -15.96
C ALA A 40 0.62 0.16 -15.68
N ALA A 41 0.41 0.79 -14.52
CA ALA A 41 1.15 1.98 -14.12
C ALA A 41 2.46 1.59 -13.43
N PRO A 42 3.54 2.37 -13.62
CA PRO A 42 4.75 2.19 -12.86
C PRO A 42 4.46 2.52 -11.39
N HIS A 43 4.58 1.53 -10.51
CA HIS A 43 4.52 1.70 -9.06
C HIS A 43 5.84 1.26 -8.46
N LYS A 44 6.36 2.05 -7.52
CA LYS A 44 7.57 1.66 -6.80
C LYS A 44 7.17 0.81 -5.61
N TRP A 45 7.46 -0.48 -5.70
CA TRP A 45 7.35 -1.42 -4.58
C TRP A 45 8.57 -1.27 -3.67
N LEU A 46 8.31 -1.10 -2.38
CA LEU A 46 9.34 -0.92 -1.35
C LEU A 46 9.42 -2.17 -0.45
N SER A 47 10.48 -2.25 0.36
CA SER A 47 10.60 -3.29 1.38
C SER A 47 9.35 -3.31 2.29
N PRO A 48 8.85 -4.48 2.72
CA PRO A 48 7.77 -4.59 3.71
C PRO A 48 8.01 -3.78 5.00
N ASP A 49 9.28 -3.63 5.38
CA ASP A 49 9.71 -2.88 6.57
C ASP A 49 9.76 -1.37 6.34
N ALA A 50 9.55 -0.89 5.11
CA ALA A 50 9.54 0.54 4.84
C ALA A 50 8.37 1.22 5.59
N PRO A 51 8.60 2.41 6.16
CA PRO A 51 7.57 3.11 6.92
C PRO A 51 6.44 3.55 5.99
N VAL A 52 5.19 3.31 6.42
CA VAL A 52 4.00 3.85 5.77
C VAL A 52 3.93 5.35 6.11
N THR A 53 4.01 6.23 5.11
CA THR A 53 3.94 7.69 5.30
C THR A 53 2.60 8.29 4.89
N CYS A 54 1.74 7.53 4.21
CA CYS A 54 0.36 7.93 3.96
C CYS A 54 -0.45 7.92 5.26
N THR A 55 -0.85 9.10 5.75
CA THR A 55 -1.62 9.24 7.02
C THR A 55 -2.94 8.47 7.02
N LYS A 56 -3.61 8.35 5.87
CA LYS A 56 -4.83 7.53 5.75
C LYS A 56 -4.53 6.04 5.90
N CYS A 57 -3.41 5.57 5.35
CA CYS A 57 -2.98 4.18 5.51
C CYS A 57 -2.59 3.90 6.97
N GLN A 58 -1.81 4.79 7.60
CA GLN A 58 -1.43 4.65 9.02
C GLN A 58 -2.66 4.45 9.91
N ARG A 59 -3.63 5.37 9.82
CA ARG A 59 -4.90 5.28 10.58
C ARG A 59 -5.73 4.03 10.28
N ALA A 60 -5.63 3.48 9.07
CA ALA A 60 -6.38 2.30 8.66
C ALA A 60 -5.72 0.99 9.13
N THR A 61 -4.40 0.99 9.31
CA THR A 61 -3.63 -0.20 9.75
C THR A 61 -3.40 -0.25 11.26
N GLU A 62 -3.60 0.86 11.97
CA GLU A 62 -3.52 0.95 13.43
C GLU A 62 -4.80 0.51 14.16
N LYS A 63 -5.88 0.22 13.40
CA LYS A 63 -7.15 -0.31 13.92
C LYS A 63 -7.16 -1.83 13.92
#